data_AF-A0A7J6TP72-F1
#
_entry.id   AF-A0A7J6TP72-F1
#
_cell.length_a   1.000
_cell.length_b   1.000
_cell.length_c   1.000
_cell.angle_alpha   90.00
_cell.angle_beta   90.00
_cell.angle_gamma   90.00
#
_symmetry.space_group_name_H-M   'P 1'
#
loop_
_entity.id
_entity.type
_entity.pdbx_description
1 polymer ?
#
loop_
_entity_poly.entity_id
_entity_poly.type
_entity_poly.pdbx_seq_one_letter_code
_entity_poly.pdbx_strand_id
1 'polypeptide(L)'
;NRFVACRDQFVSTPNSVSIWDYDEDSNKLTVNMQITGDNLPGKALQARWGLYDETIITIHDEKSDNNAATSIFIWDAITGDKLQQIEHAHE
;
A
#
# COMPACT_ATOMS: atom_id res chain seq x y z
N ASN A 1 17.56 6.69 -3.10
CA ASN A 1 17.06 5.44 -2.46
C ASN A 1 15.55 5.49 -2.34
N ARG A 2 14.81 4.45 -2.77
CA ARG A 2 13.33 4.42 -2.69
C ARG A 2 12.85 3.38 -1.68
N PHE A 3 11.81 3.69 -0.91
CA PHE A 3 11.18 2.71 -0.02
C PHE A 3 9.66 2.87 0.02
N VAL A 4 8.96 1.76 0.26
CA VAL A 4 7.51 1.73 0.38
C VAL A 4 7.11 1.55 1.84
N ALA A 5 6.08 2.29 2.28
CA ALA A 5 5.55 2.18 3.63
C ALA A 5 4.03 2.29 3.66
N CYS A 6 3.41 1.52 4.56
CA CYS A 6 2.03 1.74 4.96
C CYS A 6 1.97 2.85 6.00
N ARG A 7 1.04 3.78 5.84
CA ARG A 7 0.72 4.76 6.87
C ARG A 7 -0.53 4.29 7.62
N ASP A 8 -0.35 3.94 8.88
CA ASP A 8 -1.44 3.54 9.77
C ASP A 8 -2.21 4.77 10.30
N GLN A 9 -3.48 4.53 10.59
CA GLN A 9 -4.50 5.46 11.06
C GLN A 9 -4.03 6.31 12.25
N PHE A 10 -3.74 7.58 12.02
CA PHE A 10 -4.13 8.60 12.99
C PHE A 10 -5.57 9.01 12.68
N VAL A 11 -6.36 9.32 13.72
CA VAL A 11 -7.80 9.64 13.64
C VAL A 11 -8.12 10.74 12.60
N SER A 12 -7.13 11.53 12.20
CA SER A 12 -7.25 12.65 11.25
C SER A 12 -6.76 12.38 9.83
N THR A 13 -6.16 11.22 9.52
CA THR A 13 -5.53 10.95 8.21
C THR A 13 -6.01 9.64 7.59
N PRO A 14 -6.40 9.63 6.29
CA PRO A 14 -6.77 8.41 5.58
C PRO A 14 -5.63 7.38 5.55
N ASN A 15 -6.00 6.09 5.52
CA ASN A 15 -5.05 5.01 5.23
C ASN A 15 -4.39 5.28 3.88
N SER A 16 -3.08 5.06 3.82
CA SER A 16 -2.34 5.20 2.57
C SER A 16 -1.14 4.26 2.48
N VAL A 17 -0.75 3.96 1.26
CA VAL A 17 0.52 3.33 0.91
C VAL A 17 1.30 4.35 0.11
N SER A 18 2.55 4.58 0.49
CA SER A 18 3.38 5.63 -0.14
C SER A 18 4.74 5.10 -0.52
N ILE A 19 5.19 5.51 -1.71
CA ILE A 19 6.57 5.37 -2.16
C ILE A 19 7.29 6.67 -1.87
N TRP A 20 8.38 6.56 -1.11
CA TRP A 20 9.22 7.67 -0.72
C TRP A 20 10.55 7.61 -1.44
N ASP A 21 10.96 8.75 -1.96
CA ASP A 21 12.28 8.96 -2.52
C ASP A 21 13.11 9.78 -1.54
N TYR A 22 14.25 9.22 -1.14
CA TYR A 22 15.26 9.92 -0.36
C TYR A 22 16.31 10.51 -1.29
N ASP A 23 16.46 11.83 -1.21
CA ASP A 23 17.50 12.62 -1.85
C ASP A 23 18.64 12.84 -0.83
N GLU A 24 19.83 12.32 -1.16
CA GLU A 24 21.03 12.41 -0.33
C GLU A 24 21.64 13.82 -0.34
N ASP A 25 21.52 14.56 -1.45
CA ASP A 25 22.10 15.90 -1.58
C ASP A 25 21.33 16.91 -0.71
N SER A 26 20.00 16.81 -0.72
CA SER A 26 19.15 17.69 0.07
C SER A 26 18.77 17.13 1.45
N ASN A 27 19.11 15.87 1.74
CA ASN A 27 18.68 15.12 2.93
C ASN A 27 17.15 15.19 3.16
N LYS A 28 16.38 15.08 2.09
CA LYS A 28 14.91 15.19 2.14
C LYS A 28 14.22 13.92 1.66
N LEU A 29 13.09 13.64 2.31
CA LEU A 29 12.12 12.66 1.87
C LEU A 29 11.03 13.35 1.08
N THR A 30 10.76 12.82 -0.12
CA THR A 30 9.66 13.26 -0.97
C THR A 30 8.74 12.09 -1.27
N VAL A 31 7.43 12.35 -1.32
CA VAL A 31 6.46 11.33 -1.74
C VAL A 31 6.46 11.31 -3.26
N ASN A 32 6.84 10.18 -3.83
CA ASN A 32 6.81 9.97 -5.28
C ASN A 32 5.42 9.52 -5.73
N MET A 33 4.85 8.55 -5.02
CA MET A 33 3.53 7.99 -5.31
C MET A 33 2.78 7.71 -4.02
N GLN A 34 1.46 7.91 -4.04
CA GLN A 34 0.58 7.63 -2.91
C GLN A 34 -0.75 7.02 -3.37
N ILE A 35 -1.11 5.89 -2.76
CA ILE A 35 -2.41 5.24 -2.88
C ILE A 35 -3.19 5.55 -1.60
N THR A 36 -4.41 6.09 -1.70
CA THR A 36 -5.16 6.60 -0.55
C THR A 36 -6.57 6.02 -0.46
N GLY A 37 -7.11 6.00 0.76
CA GLY A 37 -8.54 6.07 1.09
C GLY A 37 -9.46 5.23 0.21
N ASP A 38 -10.06 5.86 -0.79
CA ASP A 38 -11.08 5.26 -1.66
C ASP A 38 -10.52 4.15 -2.57
N ASN A 39 -9.22 4.21 -2.88
CA ASN A 39 -8.54 3.19 -3.69
C ASN A 39 -8.04 2.03 -2.82
N LEU A 40 -7.99 2.18 -1.49
CA LEU A 40 -7.57 1.12 -0.61
C LEU A 40 -8.79 0.35 -0.09
N PRO A 41 -8.76 -0.99 -0.15
CA PRO A 41 -9.84 -1.89 0.28
C PRO A 41 -10.05 -1.90 1.81
N GLY A 42 -9.15 -1.29 2.57
CA GLY A 42 -9.12 -1.35 4.02
C GLY A 42 -7.78 -0.92 4.58
N LYS A 43 -7.50 -1.28 5.84
CA LYS A 43 -6.23 -0.94 6.50
C LYS A 43 -5.09 -1.75 5.87
N ALA A 44 -4.13 -1.06 5.26
CA ALA A 44 -2.89 -1.67 4.79
C ALA A 44 -2.04 -2.08 6.01
N LEU A 45 -1.81 -3.37 6.18
CA LEU A 45 -0.98 -3.94 7.25
C LEU A 45 0.49 -4.00 6.85
N GLN A 46 0.75 -4.23 5.57
CA GLN A 46 2.08 -4.37 5.02
C GLN A 46 2.12 -3.89 3.57
N ALA A 47 3.24 -3.30 3.17
CA ALA A 47 3.58 -2.97 1.80
C ALA A 47 5.01 -3.40 1.54
N ARG A 48 5.25 -4.00 0.37
CA ARG A 48 6.58 -4.41 -0.09
C ARG A 48 6.71 -4.15 -1.58
N TRP A 49 7.94 -3.97 -2.02
CA TRP A 49 8.28 -4.00 -3.43
C TRP A 49 8.04 -5.41 -4.00
N GLY A 50 7.42 -5.46 -5.17
CA GLY A 50 7.40 -6.64 -6.03
C GLY A 50 8.66 -6.70 -6.89
N LEU A 51 8.60 -7.46 -7.97
CA LEU A 51 9.76 -7.67 -8.85
C LEU A 51 10.14 -6.36 -9.57
N TYR A 52 11.46 -6.16 -9.72
CA TYR A 52 12.07 -5.07 -10.49
C TYR A 52 11.65 -3.64 -10.07
N ASP A 53 11.12 -3.45 -8.87
CA ASP A 53 10.58 -2.18 -8.39
C ASP A 53 9.46 -1.59 -9.28
N GLU A 54 8.79 -2.43 -10.08
CA GLU A 54 7.69 -2.03 -10.98
C GLU A 54 6.33 -2.21 -10.32
N THR A 55 6.26 -3.00 -9.26
CA THR A 55 5.01 -3.31 -8.56
C THR A 55 5.13 -3.13 -7.06
N ILE A 56 4.01 -2.84 -6.41
CA ILE A 56 3.86 -2.87 -4.96
C ILE A 56 2.91 -3.99 -4.60
N ILE A 57 3.27 -4.77 -3.58
CA ILE A 57 2.42 -5.81 -3.00
C ILE A 57 1.98 -5.32 -1.62
N THR A 58 0.67 -5.29 -1.38
CA THR A 58 0.11 -4.88 -0.08
C THR A 58 -0.80 -5.94 0.49
N ILE A 59 -0.81 -6.02 1.82
CA ILE A 59 -1.69 -6.92 2.58
C ILE A 59 -2.66 -6.05 3.37
N HIS A 60 -3.95 -6.31 3.24
CA HIS A 60 -5.00 -5.53 3.87
C HIS A 60 -5.85 -6.38 4.81
N ASP A 61 -6.21 -5.79 5.95
CA ASP A 61 -7.28 -6.29 6.80
C ASP A 61 -8.60 -5.70 6.30
N GLU A 62 -9.48 -6.56 5.81
CA GLU A 62 -10.86 -6.20 5.53
C GLU A 62 -11.67 -6.50 6.78
N LYS A 63 -12.14 -5.45 7.46
CA LYS A 63 -13.11 -5.61 8.54
C LYS A 63 -14.44 -6.08 7.95
N SER A 64 -14.60 -7.40 7.86
CA SER A 64 -15.89 -8.04 7.69
C SER A 64 -16.45 -8.38 9.08
N ASP A 65 -17.73 -8.08 9.29
CA ASP A 65 -18.40 -8.07 10.60
C ASP A 65 -18.34 -9.40 11.39
N ASN A 66 -17.81 -10.50 10.85
CA ASN A 66 -17.68 -11.78 11.57
C ASN A 66 -16.51 -12.69 11.09
N ASN A 67 -15.58 -12.21 10.26
CA ASN A 67 -14.40 -13.00 9.89
C ASN A 67 -13.27 -12.08 9.41
N ALA A 68 -12.05 -12.28 9.91
CA ALA A 68 -10.88 -11.53 9.44
C ALA A 68 -10.51 -12.04 8.04
N ALA A 69 -10.97 -11.34 7.00
CA ALA A 69 -10.53 -11.58 5.64
C ALA A 69 -9.25 -10.78 5.39
N THR A 70 -8.17 -11.47 5.04
CA THR A 70 -6.94 -10.84 4.58
C THR A 70 -6.88 -10.91 3.07
N SER A 71 -6.75 -9.75 2.43
CA SER A 71 -6.68 -9.64 0.98
C SER A 71 -5.32 -9.09 0.56
N ILE A 72 -4.76 -9.63 -0.52
CA ILE A 72 -3.49 -9.19 -1.10
C ILE A 72 -3.78 -8.39 -2.37
N PHE A 73 -3.12 -7.26 -2.53
CA PHE A 73 -3.27 -6.39 -3.69
C PHE A 73 -1.91 -6.16 -4.35
N ILE A 74 -1.92 -6.14 -5.68
CA ILE A 74 -0.77 -5.83 -6.50
C ILE A 74 -1.07 -4.53 -7.24
N TRP A 75 -0.16 -3.58 -7.13
CA TRP A 75 -0.29 -2.23 -7.69
C TRP A 75 0.85 -1.96 -8.65
N ASP A 76 0.58 -1.16 -9.68
CA ASP A 76 1.60 -0.55 -10.51
C ASP A 76 2.34 0.51 -9.68
N ALA A 77 3.66 0.40 -9.58
CA ALA A 77 4.45 1.30 -8.74
C ALA A 77 4.66 2.68 -9.37
N ILE A 78 4.36 2.85 -10.66
CA ILE A 78 4.52 4.11 -11.40
C ILE A 78 3.19 4.87 -11.41
N THR A 79 2.11 4.21 -11.78
CA THR A 79 0.79 4.86 -11.91
C THR A 79 -0.03 4.82 -10.63
N GLY A 80 0.25 3.86 -9.74
CA GLY A 80 -0.57 3.60 -8.55
C GLY A 80 -1.86 2.82 -8.87
N ASP A 81 -2.02 2.33 -10.09
CA ASP A 81 -3.21 1.58 -10.49
C ASP A 81 -3.23 0.19 -9.86
N LYS A 82 -4.42 -0.28 -9.50
CA LYS A 82 -4.61 -1.67 -9.05
C LYS A 82 -4.46 -2.61 -10.25
N LEU A 83 -3.47 -3.49 -10.19
CA LEU A 83 -3.23 -4.53 -11.20
C LEU A 83 -4.00 -5.81 -10.88
N GLN A 84 -3.99 -6.22 -9.62
CA GLN A 84 -4.63 -7.47 -9.20
C GLN A 84 -5.06 -7.44 -7.73
N GLN A 85 -6.09 -8.23 -7.43
CA GLN A 85 -6.52 -8.57 -6.07
C GLN A 85 -6.55 -10.09 -5.94
N ILE A 86 -6.02 -10.58 -4.82
CA ILE A 86 -6.05 -11.99 -4.44
C ILE A 86 -6.79 -12.05 -3.11
N GLU A 87 -8.03 -12.52 -3.16
CA GLU A 87 -8.86 -12.77 -1.98
C GLU A 87 -8.51 -14.13 -1.39
N HIS A 88 -8.48 -14.22 -0.07
CA HIS A 88 -8.41 -15.51 0.59
C HIS A 88 -9.80 -16.17 0.50
N ALA A 89 -9.93 -17.23 -0.30
CA ALA A 89 -11.15 -18.01 -0.35
C ALA A 89 -11.35 -18.72 0.99
N HIS A 90 -12.44 -18.41 1.68
CA HIS A 90 -12.93 -19.26 2.76
C HIS A 90 -13.45 -20.57 2.15
N GLU A 91 -12.77 -21.69 2.42
CA GLU A 91 -13.36 -23.03 2.30
C GLU A 91 -14.41 -23.29 3.37
#